data_AF-A0A7V5KFL0-F1
#
_entry.id   AF-A0A7V5KFL0-F1
#
_cell.length_a   1.000
_cell.length_b   1.000
_cell.length_c   1.000
_cell.angle_alpha   90.00
_cell.angle_beta   90.00
_cell.angle_gamma   90.00
#
_symmetry.space_group_name_H-M   'P 1'
#
loop_
_entity.id
_entity.type
_entity.pdbx_description
1 polymer ?
#
loop_
_entity_poly.entity_id
_entity_poly.type
_entity_poly.pdbx_seq_one_letter_code
_entity_poly.pdbx_strand_id
1 'polypeptide(L)'
;MSRKSARRFQQVCWMCMYVMLLWCPAWARQGVSLINGVEVVVELDKTELLVGEPLFLKIRVTNKDAPLVVGNFISALHFPEGGDIELYVQPPKDLAYRYSAHEEPAVFATVEIGNKKDAFTHFELPIIYERKSPTGYLFDKPGEYVISGKLWHQIMRDQTKTFTELPPTKITVRQPQGKDLEAFHLIDGKKYALALQKQATDERDVIDRFVKVAEQYPQSPYAPMCAYVAGTSISLDPKQLEDGVKMLRAFAKRYPNHPMVSNSIYSLFFAYHMAGNFERAREWFYYLMDFDPAYRLLREENKLAAYYYFGRLEEVQNRRWWMYDPPWILPKELPTAPTGEKKP
;
A
#
# COMPACT_ATOMS: atom_id res chain seq x y z
N MET A 1 -24.52 -60.00 -2.87
CA MET A 1 -23.17 -59.40 -3.01
C MET A 1 -22.86 -58.59 -1.76
N SER A 2 -21.77 -58.91 -1.07
CA SER A 2 -21.56 -58.54 0.34
C SER A 2 -20.99 -57.12 0.53
N ARG A 3 -21.36 -56.49 1.65
CA ARG A 3 -20.93 -55.16 2.16
C ARG A 3 -19.40 -54.94 2.22
N LYS A 4 -18.57 -55.94 1.94
CA LYS A 4 -17.10 -55.83 1.87
C LYS A 4 -16.60 -55.22 0.55
N SER A 5 -17.39 -55.22 -0.52
CA SER A 5 -17.00 -54.64 -1.82
C SER A 5 -17.18 -53.12 -1.90
N ALA A 6 -18.17 -52.56 -1.19
CA ALA A 6 -18.43 -51.11 -1.17
C ALA A 6 -17.39 -50.30 -0.36
N ARG A 7 -16.79 -50.89 0.68
CA ARG A 7 -15.75 -50.22 1.50
C ARG A 7 -14.40 -50.09 0.81
N ARG A 8 -14.07 -50.98 -0.14
CA ARG A 8 -12.81 -50.87 -0.91
C ARG A 8 -12.87 -49.78 -1.99
N PHE A 9 -14.04 -49.46 -2.53
CA PHE A 9 -14.18 -48.34 -3.48
C PHE A 9 -14.14 -46.96 -2.78
N GLN A 10 -14.70 -46.86 -1.56
CA GLN A 10 -14.61 -45.63 -0.77
C GLN A 10 -13.21 -45.37 -0.19
N GLN A 11 -12.41 -46.40 0.10
CA GLN A 11 -11.03 -46.20 0.56
C GLN A 11 -10.06 -45.83 -0.56
N VAL A 12 -10.33 -46.18 -1.82
CA VAL A 12 -9.49 -45.77 -2.96
C VAL A 12 -9.78 -44.33 -3.39
N CYS A 13 -11.03 -43.84 -3.24
CA CYS A 13 -11.35 -42.43 -3.48
C CYS A 13 -10.85 -41.48 -2.37
N TRP A 14 -10.70 -41.94 -1.13
CA TRP A 14 -10.11 -41.12 -0.06
C TRP A 14 -8.58 -41.07 -0.07
N MET A 15 -7.92 -42.01 -0.74
CA MET A 15 -6.45 -42.02 -0.87
C MET A 15 -5.94 -41.22 -2.06
N CYS A 16 -6.81 -40.84 -3.01
CA CYS A 16 -6.47 -39.92 -4.10
C CYS A 16 -6.62 -38.43 -3.73
N MET A 17 -7.28 -38.12 -2.60
CA MET A 17 -7.36 -36.74 -2.07
C MET A 17 -6.17 -36.35 -1.17
N TYR A 18 -5.29 -37.31 -0.84
CA TYR A 18 -4.11 -37.06 0.00
C TYR A 18 -2.76 -37.14 -0.76
N VAL A 19 -2.79 -37.34 -2.08
CA VAL A 19 -1.59 -37.33 -2.95
C VAL A 19 -1.79 -36.37 -4.12
N MET A 20 -2.42 -35.23 -3.85
CA MET A 20 -2.23 -33.98 -4.61
C MET A 20 -1.51 -32.92 -3.75
N LEU A 21 -0.63 -33.36 -2.85
CA LEU A 21 0.54 -32.58 -2.41
C LEU A 21 1.69 -32.71 -3.43
N LEU A 22 1.33 -32.79 -4.71
CA LEU A 22 2.29 -32.76 -5.81
C LEU A 22 2.54 -31.30 -6.14
N TRP A 23 3.73 -30.84 -5.76
CA TRP A 23 4.39 -29.70 -6.37
C TRP A 23 3.49 -28.45 -6.52
N CYS A 24 3.29 -27.75 -5.40
CA CYS A 24 3.16 -26.31 -5.55
C CYS A 24 4.54 -25.83 -6.02
N PRO A 25 4.71 -25.31 -7.25
CA PRO A 25 6.00 -24.75 -7.62
C PRO A 25 6.35 -23.68 -6.59
N ALA A 26 7.58 -23.71 -6.09
CA ALA A 26 8.16 -22.72 -5.17
C ALA A 26 8.30 -21.31 -5.81
N TRP A 27 7.39 -20.95 -6.72
CA TRP A 27 7.36 -19.76 -7.55
C TRP A 27 6.04 -18.99 -7.47
N ALA A 28 5.00 -19.51 -6.81
CA ALA A 28 3.78 -18.74 -6.61
C ALA A 28 4.09 -17.59 -5.62
N ARG A 29 4.28 -16.38 -6.16
CA ARG A 29 4.45 -15.13 -5.39
C ARG A 29 3.14 -14.45 -5.03
N GLN A 30 2.03 -15.04 -5.49
CA GLN A 30 0.68 -14.50 -5.34
C GLN A 30 -0.26 -15.57 -4.80
N GLY A 31 -1.11 -15.14 -3.87
CA GLY A 31 -2.31 -15.81 -3.44
C GLY A 31 -3.53 -15.28 -4.19
N VAL A 32 -4.45 -16.16 -4.56
CA VAL A 32 -5.71 -15.77 -5.22
C VAL A 32 -6.86 -16.52 -4.57
N SER A 33 -7.93 -15.81 -4.25
CA SER A 33 -9.23 -16.40 -3.91
C SER A 33 -10.34 -15.74 -4.72
N LEU A 34 -11.38 -16.51 -5.03
CA LEU A 34 -12.61 -16.03 -5.67
C LEU A 34 -13.78 -16.47 -4.79
N ILE A 35 -14.38 -15.53 -4.08
CA ILE A 35 -15.38 -15.81 -3.05
C ILE A 35 -16.58 -14.90 -3.30
N ASN A 36 -17.77 -15.49 -3.47
CA ASN A 36 -19.01 -14.77 -3.74
C ASN A 36 -18.90 -13.75 -4.90
N GLY A 37 -18.13 -14.10 -5.94
CA GLY A 37 -17.89 -13.25 -7.11
C GLY A 37 -16.88 -12.11 -6.93
N VAL A 38 -16.20 -12.06 -5.79
CA VAL A 38 -15.09 -11.12 -5.51
C VAL A 38 -13.76 -11.87 -5.58
N GLU A 39 -12.88 -11.42 -6.46
CA GLU A 39 -11.49 -11.89 -6.55
C GLU A 39 -10.61 -11.07 -5.61
N VAL A 40 -9.87 -11.75 -4.73
CA VAL A 40 -8.85 -11.14 -3.87
C VAL A 40 -7.50 -11.75 -4.24
N VAL A 41 -6.57 -10.88 -4.66
CA VAL A 41 -5.19 -11.23 -4.97
C VAL A 41 -4.27 -10.60 -3.96
N VAL A 42 -3.30 -11.35 -3.45
CA VAL A 42 -2.29 -10.90 -2.50
C VAL A 42 -0.92 -11.31 -3.04
N GLU A 43 0.01 -10.38 -3.21
CA GLU A 43 1.34 -10.66 -3.74
C GLU A 43 2.43 -9.82 -3.08
N LEU A 44 3.69 -10.26 -3.20
CA LEU A 44 4.86 -9.46 -2.84
C LEU A 44 5.41 -8.76 -4.08
N ASP A 45 5.77 -7.48 -3.95
CA ASP A 45 6.25 -6.66 -5.08
C ASP A 45 7.58 -7.14 -5.66
N LYS A 46 8.42 -7.78 -4.86
CA LYS A 46 9.71 -8.34 -5.25
C LYS A 46 10.14 -9.51 -4.35
N THR A 47 11.19 -10.21 -4.77
CA THR A 47 11.79 -11.33 -4.03
C THR A 47 13.28 -11.19 -3.77
N GLU A 48 13.85 -10.06 -4.18
CA GLU A 48 15.25 -9.73 -3.93
C GLU A 48 15.27 -8.31 -3.38
N LEU A 49 15.99 -8.12 -2.28
CA LEU A 49 16.09 -6.83 -1.61
C LEU A 49 17.44 -6.70 -0.86
N LEU A 50 17.86 -5.48 -0.58
CA LEU A 50 19.00 -5.20 0.29
C LEU A 50 18.57 -5.20 1.76
N VAL A 51 19.51 -5.41 2.69
CA VAL A 51 19.26 -5.21 4.13
C VAL A 51 18.58 -3.85 4.36
N GLY A 52 17.46 -3.87 5.09
CA GLY A 52 16.63 -2.70 5.41
C GLY A 52 15.80 -2.13 4.25
N GLU A 53 15.85 -2.73 3.06
CA GLU A 53 15.05 -2.27 1.92
C GLU A 53 13.57 -2.62 2.15
N PRO A 54 12.64 -1.68 1.87
CA PRO A 54 11.21 -1.94 2.00
C PRO A 54 10.72 -3.04 1.05
N LEU A 55 9.96 -3.99 1.58
CA LEU A 55 9.15 -4.94 0.83
C LEU A 55 7.68 -4.51 0.88
N PHE A 56 6.91 -4.69 -0.18
CA PHE A 56 5.49 -4.35 -0.19
C PHE A 56 4.61 -5.57 -0.40
N LEU A 57 3.60 -5.70 0.47
CA LEU A 57 2.44 -6.55 0.23
C LEU A 57 1.45 -5.77 -0.63
N LYS A 58 1.18 -6.25 -1.83
CA LYS A 58 0.17 -5.72 -2.74
C LYS A 58 -1.09 -6.55 -2.61
N ILE A 59 -2.22 -5.88 -2.39
CA ILE A 59 -3.54 -6.50 -2.32
C ILE A 59 -4.38 -5.90 -3.43
N ARG A 60 -4.98 -6.73 -4.28
CA ARG A 60 -5.95 -6.30 -5.30
C ARG A 60 -7.28 -6.99 -5.06
N VAL A 61 -8.33 -6.20 -5.02
CA VAL A 61 -9.71 -6.65 -4.83
C VAL A 61 -10.48 -6.32 -6.09
N THR A 62 -11.09 -7.30 -6.75
CA THR A 62 -11.87 -7.09 -7.98
C THR A 62 -13.26 -7.67 -7.82
N ASN A 63 -14.29 -6.91 -8.15
CA ASN A 63 -15.63 -7.48 -8.30
C ASN A 63 -15.72 -8.11 -9.69
N LYS A 64 -15.75 -9.46 -9.80
CA LYS A 64 -15.89 -10.14 -11.10
C LYS A 64 -17.37 -10.22 -11.52
N ASP A 65 -18.22 -10.63 -10.60
CA ASP A 65 -19.64 -10.86 -10.84
C ASP A 65 -20.49 -10.84 -9.57
N ALA A 66 -19.96 -10.32 -8.46
CA ALA A 66 -20.71 -10.15 -7.23
C ALA A 66 -21.88 -9.17 -7.45
N PRO A 67 -23.12 -9.55 -7.08
CA PRO A 67 -24.28 -8.71 -7.30
C PRO A 67 -24.19 -7.43 -6.45
N LEU A 68 -24.28 -6.27 -7.10
CA LEU A 68 -24.48 -4.99 -6.41
C LEU A 68 -25.93 -4.94 -5.89
N VAL A 69 -26.19 -5.24 -4.63
CA VAL A 69 -27.55 -5.04 -4.08
C VAL A 69 -27.72 -3.55 -3.76
N VAL A 70 -28.54 -2.87 -4.57
CA VAL A 70 -28.85 -1.45 -4.41
C VAL A 70 -29.67 -1.27 -3.13
N GLY A 71 -29.21 -0.41 -2.23
CA GLY A 71 -29.94 -0.04 -1.01
C GLY A 71 -29.11 0.18 0.25
N ASN A 72 -27.85 -0.30 0.27
CA ASN A 72 -26.79 0.07 1.20
C ASN A 72 -25.51 -0.69 0.78
N PHE A 73 -24.48 0.05 0.37
CA PHE A 73 -23.16 -0.34 -0.19
C PHE A 73 -22.69 -1.79 0.01
N ILE A 74 -22.30 -2.42 -1.10
CA ILE A 74 -22.12 -3.88 -1.23
C ILE A 74 -20.71 -4.25 -1.66
N SER A 75 -20.25 -5.39 -1.13
CA SER A 75 -18.86 -5.88 -1.03
C SER A 75 -18.01 -5.15 0.01
N ALA A 76 -18.56 -4.86 1.19
CA ALA A 76 -17.75 -4.42 2.32
C ALA A 76 -16.68 -5.49 2.63
N LEU A 77 -15.45 -5.30 2.14
CA LEU A 77 -14.28 -6.03 2.58
C LEU A 77 -13.86 -5.40 3.88
N HIS A 78 -14.37 -5.98 4.95
CA HIS A 78 -13.94 -5.59 6.27
C HIS A 78 -12.48 -6.02 6.42
N PHE A 79 -11.59 -5.04 6.51
CA PHE A 79 -10.26 -5.19 7.10
C PHE A 79 -10.35 -4.68 8.55
N PRO A 80 -10.65 -5.53 9.53
CA PRO A 80 -10.38 -5.26 10.94
C PRO A 80 -8.90 -4.87 11.11
N GLU A 81 -8.71 -3.63 11.56
CA GLU A 81 -7.53 -3.08 12.23
C GLU A 81 -6.39 -4.07 12.47
N GLY A 82 -5.36 -4.09 11.61
CA GLY A 82 -4.08 -4.76 11.87
C GLY A 82 -4.08 -6.27 12.12
N GLY A 83 -5.23 -6.90 12.31
CA GLY A 83 -5.39 -8.27 12.80
C GLY A 83 -5.87 -9.25 11.75
N ASP A 84 -6.36 -8.76 10.62
CA ASP A 84 -6.83 -9.60 9.52
C ASP A 84 -5.73 -9.87 8.46
N ILE A 85 -4.51 -9.35 8.64
CA ILE A 85 -3.33 -9.80 7.89
C ILE A 85 -2.40 -10.54 8.85
N GLU A 86 -2.34 -11.86 8.71
CA GLU A 86 -1.42 -12.70 9.46
C GLU A 86 -0.22 -13.03 8.58
N LEU A 87 0.89 -12.34 8.77
CA LEU A 87 2.15 -12.66 8.10
C LEU A 87 3.05 -13.51 9.00
N TYR A 88 3.71 -14.48 8.40
CA TYR A 88 4.73 -15.29 9.03
C TYR A 88 6.05 -15.07 8.30
N VAL A 89 7.09 -14.81 9.08
CA VAL A 89 8.43 -14.55 8.58
C VAL A 89 9.36 -15.59 9.18
N GLN A 90 10.09 -16.29 8.31
CA GLN A 90 11.16 -17.19 8.68
C GLN A 90 12.49 -16.57 8.28
N PRO A 91 13.30 -16.07 9.22
CA PRO A 91 14.63 -15.57 8.92
C PRO A 91 15.61 -16.70 8.57
N PRO A 92 16.79 -16.34 8.02
CA PRO A 92 17.83 -17.30 7.68
C PRO A 92 18.26 -18.11 8.90
N LYS A 93 18.12 -19.43 8.82
CA LYS A 93 18.49 -20.39 9.88
C LYS A 93 17.72 -20.23 11.20
N ASP A 94 16.60 -19.51 11.18
CA ASP A 94 15.72 -19.32 12.34
C ASP A 94 14.34 -19.95 12.09
N LEU A 95 13.54 -20.06 13.16
CA LEU A 95 12.15 -20.52 13.09
C LEU A 95 11.23 -19.41 12.59
N ALA A 96 10.16 -19.80 11.88
CA ALA A 96 9.11 -18.88 11.48
C ALA A 96 8.41 -18.28 12.70
N TYR A 97 8.11 -16.99 12.65
CA TYR A 97 7.31 -16.29 13.66
C TYR A 97 6.28 -15.39 13.00
N ARG A 98 5.23 -15.04 13.76
CA ARG A 98 4.18 -14.10 13.31
C ARG A 98 4.72 -12.67 13.34
N TYR A 99 4.69 -11.99 12.20
CA TYR A 99 5.05 -10.59 12.05
C TYR A 99 3.92 -9.69 12.56
N SER A 100 4.24 -8.76 13.46
CA SER A 100 3.25 -7.98 14.19
C SER A 100 3.32 -6.47 13.94
N ALA A 101 4.15 -5.99 13.01
CA ALA A 101 4.29 -4.53 12.80
C ALA A 101 3.00 -3.87 12.30
N HIS A 102 2.15 -4.62 11.58
CA HIS A 102 0.83 -4.16 11.15
C HIS A 102 -0.20 -4.14 12.29
N GLU A 103 0.11 -4.76 13.44
CA GLU A 103 -0.74 -4.82 14.63
C GLU A 103 -0.49 -3.63 15.58
N GLU A 104 0.51 -2.77 15.30
CA GLU A 104 0.65 -1.50 16.02
C GLU A 104 -0.51 -0.57 15.61
N PRO A 105 -1.14 0.15 16.57
CA PRO A 105 -2.36 0.94 16.30
C PRO A 105 -2.05 2.10 15.34
N ALA A 106 -2.13 1.82 14.05
CA ALA A 106 -2.16 2.78 12.97
C ALA A 106 -3.61 2.88 12.50
N VAL A 107 -4.11 4.11 12.50
CA VAL A 107 -5.50 4.49 12.24
C VAL A 107 -5.94 4.03 10.84
N PHE A 108 -6.52 2.84 10.73
CA PHE A 108 -7.24 2.40 9.54
C PHE A 108 -8.67 2.06 9.94
N ALA A 109 -9.60 2.93 9.56
CA ALA A 109 -11.02 2.63 9.65
C ALA A 109 -11.33 1.42 8.77
N THR A 110 -12.32 0.61 9.18
CA THR A 110 -12.94 -0.40 8.32
C THR A 110 -13.18 0.16 6.91
N VAL A 111 -12.60 -0.48 5.90
CA VAL A 111 -12.67 -0.01 4.50
C VAL A 111 -13.72 -0.81 3.74
N GLU A 112 -14.97 -0.35 3.70
CA GLU A 112 -15.97 -0.98 2.83
C GLU A 112 -15.61 -0.73 1.34
N ILE A 113 -15.66 -1.75 0.47
CA ILE A 113 -15.27 -1.64 -0.96
C ILE A 113 -16.48 -1.87 -1.89
N GLY A 114 -17.01 -0.79 -2.45
CA GLY A 114 -18.10 -0.84 -3.44
C GLY A 114 -17.65 -0.98 -4.89
N ASN A 115 -16.88 -2.01 -5.25
CA ASN A 115 -16.41 -2.14 -6.64
C ASN A 115 -17.57 -2.48 -7.59
N LYS A 116 -17.74 -1.69 -8.66
CA LYS A 116 -18.58 -2.04 -9.81
C LYS A 116 -18.04 -3.31 -10.48
N LYS A 117 -18.87 -4.00 -11.27
CA LYS A 117 -18.44 -5.18 -12.04
C LYS A 117 -17.17 -4.85 -12.85
N ASP A 118 -16.20 -5.75 -12.78
CA ASP A 118 -14.86 -5.70 -13.35
C ASP A 118 -13.94 -4.58 -12.82
N ALA A 119 -14.44 -3.71 -11.94
CA ALA A 119 -13.64 -2.71 -11.26
C ALA A 119 -12.84 -3.33 -10.10
N PHE A 120 -11.71 -2.71 -9.79
CA PHE A 120 -10.85 -3.14 -8.71
C PHE A 120 -10.41 -1.99 -7.80
N THR A 121 -9.97 -2.34 -6.60
CA THR A 121 -9.26 -1.47 -5.66
C THR A 121 -7.96 -2.17 -5.30
N HIS A 122 -6.89 -1.41 -5.05
CA HIS A 122 -5.62 -1.96 -4.60
C HIS A 122 -5.09 -1.28 -3.33
N PHE A 123 -4.19 -1.99 -2.65
CA PHE A 123 -3.52 -1.56 -1.44
C PHE A 123 -2.05 -1.98 -1.46
N GLU A 124 -1.19 -1.08 -1.01
CA GLU A 124 0.24 -1.30 -0.86
C GLU A 124 0.61 -1.12 0.61
N LEU A 125 1.06 -2.22 1.24
CA LEU A 125 1.44 -2.22 2.64
C LEU A 125 2.94 -2.49 2.78
N PRO A 126 3.72 -1.55 3.35
CA PRO A 126 5.13 -1.77 3.58
C PRO A 126 5.35 -2.80 4.69
N ILE A 127 6.29 -3.72 4.48
CA ILE A 127 6.81 -4.70 5.43
C ILE A 127 8.26 -4.31 5.69
N ILE A 128 8.53 -3.62 6.81
CA ILE A 128 9.84 -3.00 7.07
C ILE A 128 10.30 -3.22 8.50
N TYR A 129 9.42 -3.06 9.48
CA TYR A 129 9.82 -2.87 10.88
C TYR A 129 9.59 -4.13 11.72
N GLU A 130 10.58 -4.54 12.52
CA GLU A 130 10.40 -5.58 13.54
C GLU A 130 10.86 -5.04 14.89
N ARG A 131 9.92 -4.97 15.85
CA ARG A 131 10.17 -4.40 17.18
C ARG A 131 11.32 -5.10 17.91
N LYS A 132 11.44 -6.42 17.75
CA LYS A 132 12.47 -7.24 18.39
C LYS A 132 13.81 -7.21 17.66
N SER A 133 13.86 -6.69 16.44
CA SER A 133 15.13 -6.54 15.71
C SER A 133 16.00 -5.48 16.40
N PRO A 134 17.33 -5.73 16.55
CA PRO A 134 18.26 -4.74 17.08
C PRO A 134 18.31 -3.45 16.26
N THR A 135 18.22 -3.55 14.94
CA THR A 135 18.21 -2.39 14.01
C THR A 135 16.80 -1.85 13.79
N GLY A 136 15.78 -2.59 14.21
CA GLY A 136 14.37 -2.33 13.97
C GLY A 136 13.89 -2.73 12.58
N TYR A 137 14.78 -3.20 11.69
CA TYR A 137 14.40 -3.69 10.37
C TYR A 137 14.04 -5.18 10.42
N LEU A 138 13.01 -5.59 9.67
CA LEU A 138 12.65 -7.00 9.53
C LEU A 138 13.75 -7.79 8.79
N PHE A 139 14.28 -7.18 7.72
CA PHE A 139 15.38 -7.72 6.93
C PHE A 139 16.71 -7.10 7.38
N ASP A 140 17.13 -7.42 8.61
CA ASP A 140 18.30 -6.85 9.27
C ASP A 140 19.63 -7.56 8.96
N LYS A 141 19.59 -8.73 8.32
CA LYS A 141 20.78 -9.52 7.95
C LYS A 141 20.61 -10.13 6.56
N PRO A 142 21.71 -10.36 5.81
CA PRO A 142 21.64 -11.05 4.53
C PRO A 142 21.27 -12.53 4.72
N GLY A 143 20.65 -13.10 3.70
CA GLY A 143 20.28 -14.51 3.64
C GLY A 143 18.93 -14.74 3.00
N GLU A 144 18.44 -15.97 3.14
CA GLU A 144 17.15 -16.40 2.59
C GLU A 144 16.08 -16.34 3.67
N TYR A 145 15.08 -15.50 3.44
CA TYR A 145 13.87 -15.41 4.25
C TYR A 145 12.73 -16.15 3.55
N VAL A 146 11.78 -16.66 4.32
CA VAL A 146 10.50 -17.14 3.78
C VAL A 146 9.38 -16.31 4.38
N ILE A 147 8.51 -15.79 3.53
CA ILE A 147 7.32 -15.03 3.93
C ILE A 147 6.09 -15.77 3.44
N SER A 148 5.13 -15.96 4.33
CA SER A 148 3.80 -16.50 4.01
C SER A 148 2.76 -15.75 4.80
N GLY A 149 1.49 -15.92 4.48
CA GLY A 149 0.46 -15.34 5.32
C GLY A 149 -0.97 -15.63 4.91
N LYS A 150 -1.89 -15.06 5.69
CA LYS A 150 -3.31 -15.09 5.42
C LYS A 150 -3.87 -13.69 5.50
N LEU A 151 -4.52 -13.27 4.44
CA LEU A 151 -5.39 -12.11 4.45
C LEU A 151 -6.81 -12.59 4.75
N TRP A 152 -7.24 -12.43 5.99
CA TRP A 152 -8.61 -12.60 6.40
C TRP A 152 -9.47 -11.47 5.85
N HIS A 153 -10.69 -11.82 5.46
CA HIS A 153 -11.65 -10.88 4.95
C HIS A 153 -13.07 -11.41 5.12
N GLN A 154 -14.00 -10.48 5.19
CA GLN A 154 -15.42 -10.75 5.20
C GLN A 154 -16.01 -10.15 3.93
N ILE A 155 -16.72 -10.94 3.14
CA ILE A 155 -17.30 -10.50 1.86
C ILE A 155 -18.82 -10.44 2.00
N MET A 156 -19.44 -9.36 1.50
CA MET A 156 -20.90 -9.16 1.47
C MET A 156 -21.59 -9.10 2.85
N ARG A 157 -20.87 -8.74 3.93
CA ARG A 157 -21.37 -8.84 5.33
C ARG A 157 -21.88 -10.23 5.70
N ASP A 158 -21.48 -11.27 4.96
CA ASP A 158 -21.64 -12.67 5.37
C ASP A 158 -20.93 -12.84 6.72
N GLN A 159 -21.56 -13.50 7.70
CA GLN A 159 -20.92 -13.73 8.99
C GLN A 159 -19.70 -14.67 8.89
N THR A 160 -19.51 -15.32 7.75
CA THR A 160 -18.39 -16.19 7.46
C THR A 160 -17.13 -15.38 7.15
N LYS A 161 -16.14 -15.44 8.05
CA LYS A 161 -14.78 -15.00 7.74
C LYS A 161 -14.11 -15.98 6.78
N THR A 162 -13.62 -15.47 5.67
CA THR A 162 -12.80 -16.21 4.70
C THR A 162 -11.38 -15.65 4.68
N PHE A 163 -10.46 -16.29 3.96
CA PHE A 163 -9.12 -15.76 3.79
C PHE A 163 -8.53 -16.05 2.41
N THR A 164 -7.57 -15.23 2.01
CA THR A 164 -6.67 -15.45 0.88
C THR A 164 -5.29 -15.78 1.42
N GLU A 165 -4.73 -16.92 1.03
CA GLU A 165 -3.40 -17.35 1.46
C GLU A 165 -2.31 -16.75 0.58
N LEU A 166 -1.36 -16.04 1.17
CA LEU A 166 -0.07 -15.73 0.55
C LEU A 166 0.82 -16.98 0.71
N PRO A 167 1.12 -17.71 -0.37
CA PRO A 167 1.95 -18.91 -0.29
C PRO A 167 3.36 -18.59 0.23
N PRO A 168 4.04 -19.56 0.87
CA PRO A 168 5.44 -19.44 1.25
C PRO A 168 6.32 -19.00 0.09
N THR A 169 6.83 -17.77 0.19
CA THR A 169 7.61 -17.10 -0.84
C THR A 169 9.00 -16.82 -0.31
N LYS A 170 10.00 -17.26 -1.07
CA LYS A 170 11.41 -17.06 -0.75
C LYS A 170 11.85 -15.64 -1.12
N ILE A 171 12.49 -14.96 -0.17
CA ILE A 171 13.04 -13.62 -0.33
C ILE A 171 14.55 -13.67 -0.09
N THR A 172 15.32 -13.20 -1.07
CA THR A 172 16.78 -13.14 -0.98
C THR A 172 17.20 -11.75 -0.53
N VAL A 173 17.79 -11.67 0.66
CA VAL A 173 18.30 -10.43 1.25
C VAL A 173 19.81 -10.37 1.05
N ARG A 174 20.28 -9.32 0.37
CA ARG A 174 21.71 -9.10 0.09
C ARG A 174 22.27 -7.97 0.95
N GLN A 175 23.56 -8.04 1.22
CA GLN A 175 24.25 -6.93 1.88
C GLN A 175 24.33 -5.73 0.92
N PRO A 176 23.94 -4.51 1.33
CA PRO A 176 24.18 -3.31 0.55
C PRO A 176 25.67 -3.05 0.40
N GLN A 177 26.07 -2.48 -0.74
CA GLN A 177 27.47 -2.19 -1.08
C GLN A 177 27.61 -0.79 -1.67
N GLY A 178 28.81 -0.22 -1.59
CA GLY A 178 29.11 1.09 -2.15
C GLY A 178 28.12 2.17 -1.70
N LYS A 179 27.52 2.86 -2.66
CA LYS A 179 26.55 3.95 -2.40
C LYS A 179 25.30 3.50 -1.65
N ASP A 180 24.86 2.26 -1.82
CA ASP A 180 23.70 1.74 -1.08
C ASP A 180 24.03 1.51 0.39
N LEU A 181 25.27 1.09 0.69
CA LEU A 181 25.72 0.94 2.07
C LEU A 181 25.82 2.32 2.75
N GLU A 182 26.39 3.31 2.06
CA GLU A 182 26.45 4.69 2.54
C GLU A 182 25.05 5.29 2.79
N ALA A 183 24.10 5.05 1.88
CA ALA A 183 22.71 5.46 2.04
C ALA A 183 22.06 4.78 3.26
N PHE A 184 22.22 3.46 3.39
CA PHE A 184 21.65 2.70 4.51
C PHE A 184 22.20 3.16 5.86
N HIS A 185 23.50 3.47 5.95
CA HIS A 185 24.10 3.98 7.20
C HIS A 185 23.46 5.29 7.70
N LEU A 186 22.88 6.10 6.82
CA LEU A 186 22.17 7.30 7.24
C LEU A 186 20.85 6.96 7.94
N ILE A 187 20.24 5.84 7.60
CA ILE A 187 18.92 5.43 8.10
C ILE A 187 19.00 4.11 8.89
N ASP A 188 20.19 3.72 9.34
CA ASP A 188 20.34 2.56 10.22
C ASP A 188 19.85 2.94 11.62
N GLY A 189 18.88 2.17 12.12
CA GLY A 189 18.30 2.36 13.43
C GLY A 189 16.78 2.30 13.47
N LYS A 190 16.29 1.91 14.64
CA LYS A 190 14.90 1.53 14.87
C LYS A 190 13.87 2.62 14.54
N LYS A 191 14.21 3.88 14.81
CA LYS A 191 13.31 5.01 14.53
C LYS A 191 13.12 5.27 13.04
N TYR A 192 14.15 5.02 12.22
CA TYR A 192 14.05 5.14 10.77
C TYR A 192 13.17 4.04 10.20
N ALA A 193 13.41 2.78 10.59
CA ALA A 193 12.57 1.65 10.20
C ALA A 193 11.10 1.87 10.58
N LEU A 194 10.85 2.37 11.80
CA LEU A 194 9.50 2.69 12.28
C LEU A 194 8.84 3.83 11.49
N ALA A 195 9.57 4.90 11.20
CA ALA A 195 9.06 6.01 10.39
C ALA A 195 8.71 5.56 8.95
N LEU A 196 9.54 4.71 8.35
CA LEU A 196 9.26 4.11 7.03
C LEU A 196 8.03 3.21 7.07
N GLN A 197 7.88 2.38 8.12
CA GLN A 197 6.72 1.51 8.32
C GLN A 197 5.43 2.32 8.49
N LYS A 198 5.47 3.38 9.29
CA LYS A 198 4.33 4.28 9.53
C LYS A 198 4.04 5.22 8.38
N GLN A 199 4.98 5.37 7.45
CA GLN A 199 4.93 6.30 6.33
C GLN A 199 4.81 7.77 6.76
N ALA A 200 5.18 8.07 8.01
CA ALA A 200 5.07 9.39 8.61
C ALA A 200 6.00 9.50 9.83
N THR A 201 6.45 10.72 10.09
CA THR A 201 7.22 11.09 11.29
C THR A 201 7.16 12.60 11.51
N ASP A 202 7.21 13.04 12.75
CA ASP A 202 7.39 14.42 13.18
C ASP A 202 8.82 14.70 13.69
N GLU A 203 9.66 13.67 13.81
CA GLU A 203 11.04 13.80 14.25
C GLU A 203 11.88 14.48 13.16
N ARG A 204 12.27 15.73 13.41
CA ARG A 204 13.06 16.54 12.47
C ARG A 204 14.34 15.85 12.02
N ASP A 205 15.07 15.22 12.93
CA ASP A 205 16.31 14.56 12.56
C ASP A 205 16.08 13.32 11.69
N VAL A 206 14.93 12.65 11.81
CA VAL A 206 14.53 11.56 10.91
C VAL A 206 14.23 12.11 9.51
N ILE A 207 13.46 13.21 9.44
CA ILE A 207 13.15 13.91 8.20
C ILE A 207 14.43 14.36 7.49
N ASP A 208 15.35 15.02 8.19
CA ASP A 208 16.61 15.52 7.63
C ASP A 208 17.46 14.40 7.01
N ARG A 209 17.52 13.24 7.69
CA ARG A 209 18.24 12.08 7.14
C ARG A 209 17.55 11.48 5.93
N PHE A 210 16.22 11.41 5.92
CA PHE A 210 15.47 10.96 4.76
C PHE A 210 15.62 11.88 3.55
N VAL A 211 15.60 13.20 3.75
CA VAL A 211 15.94 14.19 2.71
C VAL A 211 17.34 13.91 2.17
N LYS A 212 18.33 13.74 3.07
CA LYS A 212 19.71 13.47 2.66
C LYS A 212 19.84 12.19 1.83
N VAL A 213 19.18 11.11 2.21
CA VAL A 213 19.15 9.86 1.41
C VAL A 213 18.52 10.10 0.05
N ALA A 214 17.34 10.74 0.02
CA ALA A 214 16.60 11.00 -1.20
C ALA A 214 17.37 11.88 -2.21
N GLU A 215 18.14 12.86 -1.73
CA GLU A 215 18.88 13.80 -2.57
C GLU A 215 20.25 13.28 -2.99
N GLN A 216 21.02 12.70 -2.06
CA GLN A 216 22.42 12.30 -2.30
C GLN A 216 22.52 10.90 -2.92
N TYR A 217 21.54 10.02 -2.63
CA TYR A 217 21.55 8.63 -3.09
C TYR A 217 20.28 8.26 -3.86
N PRO A 218 19.86 9.04 -4.86
CA PRO A 218 18.53 8.89 -5.46
C PRO A 218 18.35 7.64 -6.35
N GLN A 219 19.40 6.86 -6.56
CA GLN A 219 19.34 5.57 -7.24
C GLN A 219 19.31 4.39 -6.26
N SER A 220 19.51 4.68 -4.97
CA SER A 220 19.50 3.68 -3.92
C SER A 220 18.07 3.19 -3.66
N PRO A 221 17.85 1.90 -3.35
CA PRO A 221 16.51 1.39 -3.10
C PRO A 221 15.80 2.00 -1.88
N TYR A 222 16.55 2.67 -1.00
CA TYR A 222 15.99 3.39 0.16
C TYR A 222 15.41 4.76 -0.20
N ALA A 223 15.93 5.39 -1.25
CA ALA A 223 15.62 6.77 -1.60
C ALA A 223 14.14 7.04 -1.91
N PRO A 224 13.40 6.19 -2.64
CA PRO A 224 11.99 6.43 -2.93
C PRO A 224 11.16 6.54 -1.64
N MET A 225 11.30 5.59 -0.72
CA MET A 225 10.53 5.61 0.52
C MET A 225 10.95 6.75 1.45
N CYS A 226 12.25 7.05 1.57
CA CYS A 226 12.71 8.24 2.28
C CYS A 226 12.12 9.53 1.68
N ALA A 227 12.11 9.65 0.34
CA ALA A 227 11.57 10.80 -0.35
C ALA A 227 10.07 10.99 -0.08
N TYR A 228 9.30 9.91 -0.14
CA TYR A 228 7.87 9.91 0.12
C TYR A 228 7.54 10.27 1.58
N VAL A 229 8.22 9.66 2.56
CA VAL A 229 7.95 9.92 3.99
C VAL A 229 8.35 11.33 4.37
N ALA A 230 9.55 11.80 4.00
CA ALA A 230 9.96 13.16 4.28
C ALA A 230 9.06 14.19 3.56
N GLY A 231 8.75 13.99 2.28
CA GLY A 231 7.87 14.90 1.54
C GLY A 231 6.48 14.99 2.17
N THR A 232 5.90 13.86 2.59
CA THR A 232 4.60 13.83 3.29
C THR A 232 4.69 14.56 4.62
N SER A 233 5.68 14.23 5.46
CA SER A 233 5.88 14.88 6.77
C SER A 233 6.07 16.39 6.66
N ILE A 234 6.92 16.85 5.74
CA ILE A 234 7.20 18.27 5.52
C ILE A 234 5.94 19.01 5.03
N SER A 235 5.15 18.38 4.15
CA SER A 235 3.95 19.00 3.57
C SER A 235 2.83 19.27 4.58
N LEU A 236 2.88 18.64 5.76
CA LEU A 236 1.93 18.86 6.85
C LEU A 236 2.24 20.11 7.68
N ASP A 237 3.46 20.66 7.60
CA ASP A 237 3.79 21.95 8.20
C ASP A 237 3.39 23.08 7.24
N PRO A 238 2.44 23.96 7.61
CA PRO A 238 2.03 25.07 6.75
C PRO A 238 3.19 25.97 6.31
N LYS A 239 4.26 26.07 7.09
CA LYS A 239 5.45 26.87 6.76
C LYS A 239 6.35 26.20 5.74
N GLN A 240 6.28 24.89 5.61
CA GLN A 240 7.13 24.07 4.72
C GLN A 240 6.33 23.37 3.63
N LEU A 241 5.05 23.72 3.47
CA LEU A 241 4.14 23.15 2.48
C LEU A 241 4.79 23.11 1.09
N GLU A 242 5.41 24.19 0.64
CA GLU A 242 6.03 24.29 -0.68
C GLU A 242 7.18 23.30 -0.87
N ASP A 243 8.03 23.12 0.15
CA ASP A 243 9.15 22.18 0.13
C ASP A 243 8.66 20.73 0.10
N GLY A 244 7.68 20.40 0.95
CA GLY A 244 7.07 19.07 0.99
C GLY A 244 6.38 18.73 -0.33
N VAL A 245 5.61 19.66 -0.89
CA VAL A 245 5.00 19.53 -2.21
C VAL A 245 6.06 19.35 -3.30
N LYS A 246 7.13 20.15 -3.31
CA LYS A 246 8.22 20.03 -4.29
C LYS A 246 8.83 18.64 -4.26
N MET A 247 9.05 18.10 -3.06
CA MET A 247 9.62 16.78 -2.84
C MET A 247 8.68 15.66 -3.31
N LEU A 248 7.39 15.73 -2.98
CA LEU A 248 6.39 14.75 -3.44
C LEU A 248 6.20 14.77 -4.97
N ARG A 249 6.21 15.96 -5.59
CA ARG A 249 6.19 16.06 -7.07
C ARG A 249 7.42 15.42 -7.69
N ALA A 250 8.60 15.68 -7.12
CA ALA A 250 9.84 15.07 -7.59
C ALA A 250 9.81 13.55 -7.44
N PHE A 251 9.26 13.04 -6.34
CA PHE A 251 9.04 11.62 -6.11
C PHE A 251 8.13 11.01 -7.19
N ALA A 252 6.94 11.57 -7.43
CA ALA A 252 6.01 11.05 -8.43
C ALA A 252 6.59 11.06 -9.85
N LYS A 253 7.39 12.08 -10.18
CA LYS A 253 8.10 12.16 -11.48
C LYS A 253 9.24 11.16 -11.60
N ARG A 254 10.01 10.94 -10.52
CA ARG A 254 11.23 10.13 -10.54
C ARG A 254 10.96 8.65 -10.37
N TYR A 255 9.94 8.30 -9.61
CA TYR A 255 9.60 6.92 -9.27
C TYR A 255 8.15 6.59 -9.65
N PRO A 256 7.76 6.76 -10.94
CA PRO A 256 6.37 6.64 -11.38
C PRO A 256 5.76 5.25 -11.19
N ASN A 257 6.61 4.21 -11.04
CA ASN A 257 6.19 2.82 -10.84
C ASN A 257 6.34 2.35 -9.38
N HIS A 258 6.72 3.24 -8.46
CA HIS A 258 6.91 2.86 -7.06
C HIS A 258 5.55 2.62 -6.38
N PRO A 259 5.42 1.61 -5.48
CA PRO A 259 4.16 1.30 -4.80
C PRO A 259 3.47 2.50 -4.11
N MET A 260 4.24 3.50 -3.68
CA MET A 260 3.72 4.72 -3.03
C MET A 260 3.40 5.89 -3.98
N VAL A 261 3.45 5.72 -5.31
CA VAL A 261 3.20 6.83 -6.26
C VAL A 261 1.81 7.44 -6.10
N SER A 262 0.76 6.62 -6.05
CA SER A 262 -0.61 7.08 -5.85
C SER A 262 -0.80 7.70 -4.47
N ASN A 263 -0.16 7.15 -3.43
CA ASN A 263 -0.14 7.75 -2.10
C ASN A 263 0.54 9.12 -2.09
N SER A 264 1.64 9.31 -2.81
CA SER A 264 2.32 10.59 -2.90
C SER A 264 1.49 11.65 -3.61
N ILE A 265 0.79 11.28 -4.69
CA ILE A 265 -0.15 12.15 -5.39
C ILE A 265 -1.33 12.51 -4.48
N TYR A 266 -1.85 11.53 -3.71
CA TYR A 266 -2.86 11.79 -2.70
C TYR A 266 -2.35 12.74 -1.60
N SER A 267 -1.12 12.57 -1.12
CA SER A 267 -0.50 13.49 -0.15
C SER A 267 -0.40 14.91 -0.70
N LEU A 268 -0.11 15.09 -2.00
CA LEU A 268 -0.12 16.41 -2.66
C LEU A 268 -1.53 17.04 -2.63
N PHE A 269 -2.53 16.27 -3.04
CA PHE A 269 -3.93 16.65 -2.94
C PHE A 269 -4.31 17.08 -1.52
N PHE A 270 -3.98 16.23 -0.54
CA PHE A 270 -4.35 16.41 0.85
C PHE A 270 -3.64 17.62 1.48
N ALA A 271 -2.34 17.82 1.18
CA ALA A 271 -1.58 18.97 1.67
C ALA A 271 -2.18 20.30 1.19
N TYR A 272 -2.53 20.41 -0.10
CA TYR A 272 -3.21 21.59 -0.61
C TYR A 272 -4.61 21.80 -0.03
N HIS A 273 -5.36 20.72 0.20
CA HIS A 273 -6.67 20.79 0.86
C HIS A 273 -6.54 21.33 2.28
N MET A 274 -5.59 20.81 3.07
CA MET A 274 -5.33 21.25 4.44
C MET A 274 -4.84 22.71 4.50
N ALA A 275 -4.13 23.16 3.46
CA ALA A 275 -3.71 24.55 3.31
C ALA A 275 -4.83 25.49 2.83
N GLY A 276 -6.04 24.99 2.56
CA GLY A 276 -7.16 25.76 2.03
C GLY A 276 -7.04 26.13 0.55
N ASN A 277 -6.03 25.64 -0.16
CA ASN A 277 -5.90 25.84 -1.60
C ASN A 277 -6.71 24.78 -2.36
N PHE A 278 -8.03 24.97 -2.38
CA PHE A 278 -8.96 24.03 -2.99
C PHE A 278 -8.83 23.93 -4.52
N GLU A 279 -8.27 24.94 -5.19
CA GLU A 279 -7.99 24.86 -6.64
C GLU A 279 -6.87 23.88 -6.93
N ARG A 280 -5.71 24.04 -6.27
CA ARG A 280 -4.59 23.10 -6.42
C ARG A 280 -4.94 21.71 -5.92
N ALA A 281 -5.64 21.60 -4.79
CA ALA A 281 -6.12 20.31 -4.31
C ALA A 281 -6.96 19.61 -5.39
N ARG A 282 -7.87 20.33 -6.03
CA ARG A 282 -8.72 19.79 -7.11
C ARG A 282 -7.91 19.32 -8.32
N GLU A 283 -6.89 20.06 -8.74
CA GLU A 283 -6.00 19.64 -9.83
C GLU A 283 -5.34 18.29 -9.52
N TRP A 284 -4.79 18.13 -8.31
CA TRP A 284 -4.16 16.89 -7.87
C TRP A 284 -5.14 15.74 -7.66
N PHE A 285 -6.34 16.03 -7.14
CA PHE A 285 -7.41 15.06 -6.99
C PHE A 285 -7.80 14.45 -8.34
N TYR A 286 -8.06 15.30 -9.33
CA TYR A 286 -8.42 14.83 -10.66
C TYR A 286 -7.24 14.16 -11.38
N TYR A 287 -6.01 14.63 -11.17
CA TYR A 287 -4.84 13.94 -11.67
C TYR A 287 -4.72 12.53 -11.08
N LEU A 288 -4.96 12.34 -9.78
CA LEU A 288 -4.97 11.01 -9.16
C LEU A 288 -6.08 10.13 -9.72
N MET A 289 -7.27 10.68 -9.94
CA MET A 289 -8.40 9.96 -10.51
C MET A 289 -8.13 9.47 -11.93
N ASP A 290 -7.41 10.27 -12.71
CA ASP A 290 -6.99 9.93 -14.05
C ASP A 290 -5.82 8.93 -14.06
N PHE A 291 -4.85 9.11 -13.16
CA PHE A 291 -3.64 8.30 -13.04
C PHE A 291 -3.92 6.91 -12.45
N ASP A 292 -4.75 6.86 -11.41
CA ASP A 292 -5.11 5.67 -10.65
C ASP A 292 -6.58 5.74 -10.19
N PRO A 293 -7.53 5.45 -11.10
CA PRO A 293 -8.96 5.46 -10.77
C PRO A 293 -9.35 4.38 -9.75
N ALA A 294 -8.48 3.39 -9.53
CA ALA A 294 -8.66 2.32 -8.56
C ALA A 294 -8.12 2.69 -7.16
N TYR A 295 -7.60 3.91 -6.99
CA TYR A 295 -7.05 4.37 -5.74
C TYR A 295 -8.11 4.32 -4.63
N ARG A 296 -7.80 3.59 -3.56
CA ARG A 296 -8.75 3.28 -2.46
C ARG A 296 -9.37 4.51 -1.77
N LEU A 297 -8.80 5.71 -1.88
CA LEU A 297 -9.37 6.91 -1.27
C LEU A 297 -10.21 7.76 -2.23
N LEU A 298 -10.25 7.43 -3.53
CA LEU A 298 -11.02 8.15 -4.55
C LEU A 298 -12.44 7.60 -4.76
N ARG A 299 -13.02 6.96 -3.75
CA ARG A 299 -14.32 6.29 -3.88
C ARG A 299 -15.46 7.23 -3.51
N GLU A 300 -16.64 7.03 -4.11
CA GLU A 300 -17.82 7.87 -3.92
C GLU A 300 -18.26 7.94 -2.44
N GLU A 301 -18.00 6.88 -1.66
CA GLU A 301 -18.32 6.80 -0.24
C GLU A 301 -17.34 7.60 0.65
N ASN A 302 -16.14 7.90 0.14
CA ASN A 302 -15.20 8.73 0.87
C ASN A 302 -15.70 10.18 0.83
N LYS A 303 -16.10 10.73 1.99
CA LYS A 303 -16.65 12.09 2.11
C LYS A 303 -15.77 13.17 1.50
N LEU A 304 -14.45 13.05 1.66
CA LEU A 304 -13.51 14.02 1.10
C LEU A 304 -13.46 13.91 -0.42
N ALA A 305 -13.41 12.68 -0.97
CA ALA A 305 -13.47 12.49 -2.41
C ALA A 305 -14.81 12.96 -2.99
N ALA A 306 -15.92 12.58 -2.34
CA ALA A 306 -17.28 13.02 -2.63
C ALA A 306 -17.39 14.56 -2.74
N TYR A 307 -16.77 15.31 -1.83
CA TYR A 307 -16.72 16.78 -1.89
C TYR A 307 -16.12 17.29 -3.21
N TYR A 308 -15.04 16.67 -3.71
CA TYR A 308 -14.42 17.04 -4.99
C TYR A 308 -15.12 16.44 -6.22
N TYR A 309 -15.89 15.35 -6.05
CA TYR A 309 -16.70 14.73 -7.10
C TYR A 309 -18.03 15.45 -7.35
N PHE A 310 -18.86 15.61 -6.31
CA PHE A 310 -20.27 15.99 -6.44
C PHE A 310 -20.49 17.44 -6.86
N GLY A 311 -19.52 18.32 -6.61
CA GLY A 311 -19.61 19.70 -7.05
C GLY A 311 -19.70 19.87 -8.57
N ARG A 312 -19.18 18.92 -9.37
CA ARG A 312 -18.99 19.07 -10.84
C ARG A 312 -18.95 17.73 -11.63
N LEU A 313 -19.94 16.86 -11.45
CA LEU A 313 -20.03 15.55 -12.14
C LEU A 313 -19.85 15.61 -13.67
N GLU A 314 -20.36 16.65 -14.33
CA GLU A 314 -20.23 16.82 -15.79
C GLU A 314 -18.79 17.07 -16.25
N GLU A 315 -17.98 17.82 -15.48
CA GLU A 315 -16.57 18.08 -15.82
C GLU A 315 -15.72 16.81 -15.67
N VAL A 316 -16.02 16.00 -14.64
CA VAL A 316 -15.37 14.71 -14.38
C VAL A 316 -15.61 13.72 -15.52
N GLN A 317 -16.87 13.59 -15.99
CA GLN A 317 -17.24 12.62 -17.03
C GLN A 317 -16.63 12.93 -18.41
N ASN A 318 -16.41 14.21 -18.69
CA ASN A 318 -15.88 14.67 -19.97
C ASN A 318 -14.34 14.74 -20.02
N ARG A 319 -13.68 14.50 -18.89
CA ARG A 319 -12.21 14.55 -18.79
C ARG A 319 -11.55 13.35 -19.49
N ARG A 320 -10.38 13.58 -20.09
CA ARG A 320 -9.47 12.52 -20.56
C ARG A 320 -8.05 12.89 -20.18
N TRP A 321 -7.34 11.95 -19.57
CA TRP A 321 -6.05 12.19 -18.91
C TRP A 321 -4.96 12.73 -19.84
N TRP A 322 -4.95 12.37 -21.12
CA TRP A 322 -3.98 12.87 -22.11
C TRP A 322 -4.28 14.28 -22.63
N MET A 323 -5.42 14.86 -22.26
CA MET A 323 -5.82 16.21 -22.68
C MET A 323 -5.41 17.30 -21.69
N TYR A 324 -4.82 16.93 -20.54
CA TYR A 324 -4.39 17.88 -19.51
C TYR A 324 -2.92 17.69 -19.21
N ASP A 325 -2.19 18.80 -19.19
CA ASP A 325 -0.83 18.80 -18.68
C ASP A 325 -0.84 18.37 -17.21
N PRO A 326 0.11 17.51 -16.79
CA PRO A 326 0.27 17.18 -15.39
C PRO A 326 0.34 18.45 -14.50
N PRO A 327 -0.22 18.45 -13.28
CA PRO A 327 -0.34 19.65 -12.43
C PRO A 327 0.99 20.36 -12.14
N TRP A 328 2.11 19.64 -12.32
CA TRP A 328 3.47 20.13 -12.15
C TRP A 328 4.07 20.87 -13.37
N ILE A 329 3.36 20.94 -14.50
CA ILE A 329 3.79 21.71 -15.69
C ILE A 329 3.40 23.20 -15.59
N LEU A 330 2.51 23.58 -14.65
CA LEU A 330 2.02 24.95 -14.51
C LEU A 330 2.75 25.73 -13.40
N PRO A 331 3.61 26.72 -13.73
CA PRO A 331 4.07 27.70 -12.76
C PRO A 331 2.95 28.73 -12.58
N LYS A 332 2.04 28.46 -11.65
CA LYS A 332 1.17 29.50 -11.12
C LYS A 332 1.45 29.60 -9.64
N GLU A 333 2.12 30.69 -9.28
CA GLU A 333 2.34 31.13 -7.90
C GLU A 333 1.05 30.97 -7.11
N LEU A 334 1.16 30.48 -5.87
CA LEU A 334 0.04 30.45 -4.95
C LEU A 334 -0.50 31.87 -4.81
N PRO A 335 -1.82 32.11 -4.88
CA PRO A 335 -2.36 33.40 -4.50
C PRO A 335 -1.83 33.71 -3.09
N THR A 336 -1.10 34.80 -2.95
CA THR A 336 -0.68 35.30 -1.65
C THR A 336 -1.92 35.36 -0.75
N ALA A 337 -1.79 34.85 0.48
CA ALA A 337 -2.87 34.87 1.47
C ALA A 337 -3.58 36.24 1.44
N PRO A 338 -4.93 36.29 1.48
CA PRO A 338 -5.64 37.55 1.38
C PRO A 338 -5.16 38.47 2.49
N THR A 339 -4.38 39.50 2.11
CA THR A 339 -4.05 40.61 2.99
C THR A 339 -5.37 41.19 3.43
N GLY A 340 -5.62 41.15 4.74
CA GLY A 340 -6.88 41.60 5.33
C GLY A 340 -7.20 43.03 4.92
N GLU A 341 -8.04 43.19 3.90
CA GLU A 341 -8.73 44.42 3.63
C GLU A 341 -9.76 44.61 4.75
N LYS A 342 -9.40 45.48 5.70
CA LYS A 342 -10.38 46.16 6.54
C LYS A 342 -11.36 46.85 5.59
N LYS A 343 -12.59 46.37 5.54
CA LYS A 343 -13.68 47.11 4.91
C LYS A 343 -13.94 48.42 5.68
N PRO A 344 -14.27 49.51 4.97
CA PRO A 344 -14.58 50.81 5.56
C PRO A 344 -15.83 50.80 6.43
#